data_AF-A0A6A6HZ22-F1
#
_entry.id   AF-A0A6A6HZ22-F1
#
_cell.length_a   1.000
_cell.length_b   1.000
_cell.length_c   1.000
_cell.angle_alpha   90.00
_cell.angle_beta   90.00
_cell.angle_gamma   90.00
#
_symmetry.space_group_name_H-M   'P 1'
#
loop_
_entity.id
_entity.type
_entity.pdbx_description
1 polymer ?
#
loop_
_entity_poly.entity_id
_entity_poly.type
_entity_poly.pdbx_seq_one_letter_code
_entity_poly.pdbx_strand_id
1 'polypeptide(L)'
;MLQTTNVKSLQVGIKHKLMGVDADLRFTGIYPTQNTQACEKGWFCPYLFASARTPSVPRANDFSICQFFGPFLGGDYLLAHKLLSESVNVLSMCEANPTVDIGTNRMLILFTGISPFRANMWSTSRRPGCGTIVFHLLDGCPALVVPVTNKAPICAWSPWTLSQMRVAANAMNPQMGMGGGYNPEWQHEQICEWLDSIISVQHINPTVRDRYVEVLGRSVSLVINGALALDRCQPLLGKLDPERSGIVMIRY
;
A
#
# COMPACT_ATOMS: atom_id res chain seq x y z
N MET A 1 1.07 5.20 -22.46
CA MET A 1 0.05 5.08 -21.38
C MET A 1 0.23 3.69 -20.78
N LEU A 2 0.46 3.57 -19.47
CA LEU A 2 0.47 2.26 -18.82
C LEU A 2 -0.98 1.76 -18.76
N GLN A 3 -1.24 0.58 -19.32
CA GLN A 3 -2.55 -0.06 -19.30
C GLN A 3 -2.39 -1.44 -18.67
N THR A 4 -3.29 -1.79 -17.76
CA THR A 4 -3.29 -3.11 -17.16
C THR A 4 -3.83 -4.13 -18.16
N THR A 5 -3.00 -5.12 -18.51
CA THR A 5 -3.35 -6.20 -19.42
C THR A 5 -3.33 -7.56 -18.76
N ASN A 6 -2.71 -7.67 -17.57
CA ASN A 6 -2.62 -8.89 -16.81
C ASN A 6 -2.71 -8.63 -15.29
N VAL A 7 -3.28 -9.58 -14.56
CA VAL A 7 -3.29 -9.60 -13.09
C VAL A 7 -2.57 -10.85 -12.59
N LYS A 8 -1.43 -10.65 -11.94
CA LYS A 8 -0.66 -11.73 -11.32
C LYS A 8 -1.08 -11.92 -9.86
N SER A 9 -1.51 -13.12 -9.51
CA SER A 9 -1.92 -13.46 -8.13
C SER A 9 -0.85 -14.30 -7.45
N LEU A 10 -0.41 -13.87 -6.27
CA LEU A 10 0.64 -14.49 -5.48
C LEU A 10 0.07 -14.96 -4.16
N GLN A 11 0.03 -16.27 -3.93
CA GLN A 11 -0.29 -16.81 -2.61
C GLN A 11 0.96 -16.74 -1.73
N VAL A 12 0.89 -15.95 -0.66
CA VAL A 12 1.99 -15.71 0.28
C VAL A 12 1.69 -16.36 1.62
N GLY A 13 2.66 -17.13 2.11
CA GLY A 13 2.68 -17.67 3.48
C GLY A 13 3.65 -16.92 4.38
N ILE A 14 3.18 -16.39 5.50
CA ILE A 14 3.95 -15.61 6.48
C ILE A 14 4.05 -16.44 7.76
N LYS A 15 5.19 -17.10 7.96
CA LYS A 15 5.44 -17.88 9.17
C LYS A 15 5.62 -16.96 10.37
N HIS A 16 4.99 -17.30 11.49
CA HIS A 16 5.15 -16.57 12.76
C HIS A 16 5.00 -17.50 13.95
N LYS A 17 5.53 -17.08 15.10
CA LYS A 17 5.27 -17.72 16.41
C LYS A 17 4.41 -16.84 17.32
N LEU A 18 3.87 -15.75 16.79
CA LEU A 18 3.03 -14.80 17.52
C LEU A 18 1.71 -15.45 17.95
N MET A 19 1.24 -15.08 19.15
CA MET A 19 0.00 -15.55 19.76
C MET A 19 -0.95 -14.38 20.03
N GLY A 20 -1.46 -13.76 18.95
CA GLY A 20 -2.45 -12.67 19.07
C GLY A 20 -1.91 -11.44 19.76
N VAL A 21 -0.76 -10.95 19.30
CA VAL A 21 -0.11 -9.75 19.83
C VAL A 21 -0.69 -8.52 19.13
N ASP A 22 -0.86 -7.42 19.84
CA ASP A 22 -1.34 -6.18 19.25
C ASP A 22 -0.33 -5.59 18.25
N ALA A 23 -0.87 -5.07 17.14
CA ALA A 23 -0.09 -4.32 16.17
C ALA A 23 0.12 -2.88 16.66
N ASP A 24 1.37 -2.41 16.69
CA ASP A 24 1.71 -1.00 16.90
C ASP A 24 1.34 -0.20 15.64
N LEU A 25 0.08 0.23 15.60
CA LEU A 25 -0.45 1.10 14.56
C LEU A 25 -0.37 2.56 14.98
N ARG A 26 0.13 3.40 14.07
CA ARG A 26 0.21 4.86 14.22
C ARG A 26 -0.39 5.53 13.00
N PHE A 27 -0.94 6.71 13.19
CA PHE A 27 -1.70 7.40 12.15
C PHE A 27 -1.12 8.79 11.93
N THR A 28 -1.03 9.22 10.67
CA THR A 28 -0.65 10.59 10.29
C THR A 28 -1.85 11.29 9.68
N GLY A 29 -1.83 12.63 9.67
CA GLY A 29 -2.91 13.43 9.08
C GLY A 29 -4.28 13.07 9.63
N ILE A 30 -4.40 13.01 10.96
CA ILE A 30 -5.62 12.56 11.65
C ILE A 30 -6.66 13.68 11.61
N TYR A 31 -7.89 13.35 11.20
CA TYR A 31 -9.03 14.27 11.24
C TYR A 31 -10.32 13.54 11.65
N PRO A 32 -11.33 14.25 12.19
CA PRO A 32 -12.60 13.63 12.55
C PRO A 32 -13.26 12.94 11.36
N THR A 33 -13.76 11.72 11.56
CA THR A 33 -14.44 11.00 10.48
C THR A 33 -15.81 11.61 10.19
N GLN A 34 -16.21 11.56 8.92
CA GLN A 34 -17.59 11.83 8.52
C GLN A 34 -18.47 10.57 8.60
N ASN A 35 -17.87 9.37 8.69
CA ASN A 35 -18.59 8.10 8.73
C ASN A 35 -17.93 7.13 9.73
N THR A 36 -18.47 7.09 10.95
CA THR A 36 -17.98 6.21 12.03
C THR A 36 -18.24 4.71 11.79
N GLN A 37 -19.05 4.37 10.79
CA GLN A 37 -19.31 2.97 10.39
C GLN A 37 -18.39 2.51 9.25
N ALA A 38 -17.67 3.43 8.60
CA ALA A 38 -16.73 3.09 7.55
C ALA A 38 -15.60 2.19 8.08
N CYS A 39 -15.39 1.08 7.40
CA CYS A 39 -14.36 0.09 7.74
C CYS A 39 -13.28 -0.02 6.65
N GLU A 40 -13.48 0.63 5.50
CA GLU A 40 -12.58 0.54 4.33
C GLU A 40 -11.20 1.15 4.61
N LYS A 41 -11.09 2.13 5.53
CA LYS A 41 -9.79 2.69 5.97
C LYS A 41 -8.83 1.63 6.55
N GLY A 42 -9.38 0.53 7.05
CA GLY A 42 -8.64 -0.64 7.52
C GLY A 42 -8.43 -1.71 6.46
N TRP A 43 -8.50 -1.41 5.15
CA TRP A 43 -8.49 -2.42 4.09
C TRP A 43 -7.29 -3.38 4.14
N PHE A 44 -6.14 -2.93 4.64
CA PHE A 44 -4.93 -3.75 4.78
C PHE A 44 -4.83 -4.49 6.13
N CYS A 45 -5.71 -4.23 7.10
CA CYS A 45 -5.76 -4.95 8.38
C CYS A 45 -5.82 -6.49 8.27
N PRO A 46 -6.47 -7.10 7.25
CA PRO A 46 -6.47 -8.55 7.09
C PRO A 46 -5.06 -9.17 6.94
N TYR A 47 -4.09 -8.43 6.41
CA TYR A 47 -2.68 -8.85 6.38
C TYR A 47 -2.12 -9.06 7.79
N LEU A 48 -2.32 -8.06 8.65
CA LEU A 48 -1.87 -8.09 10.05
C LEU A 48 -2.61 -9.19 10.82
N PHE A 49 -3.93 -9.28 10.65
CA PHE A 49 -4.74 -10.33 11.27
C PHE A 49 -4.27 -11.74 10.88
N ALA A 50 -4.04 -11.99 9.59
CA ALA A 50 -3.57 -13.28 9.09
C ALA A 50 -2.23 -13.68 9.71
N SER A 51 -1.35 -12.70 9.96
CA SER A 51 -0.04 -12.88 10.57
C SER A 51 -0.04 -12.78 12.11
N ALA A 52 -1.21 -12.96 12.73
CA ALA A 52 -1.45 -12.95 14.19
C ALA A 52 -1.03 -11.66 14.90
N ARG A 53 -1.15 -10.54 14.20
CA ARG A 53 -0.97 -9.17 14.70
C ARG A 53 -2.33 -8.50 14.73
N THR A 54 -2.87 -8.23 15.90
CA THR A 54 -4.22 -7.68 16.06
C THR A 54 -4.21 -6.19 15.72
N PRO A 55 -4.82 -5.76 14.60
CA PRO A 55 -4.87 -4.34 14.24
C PRO A 55 -6.02 -3.64 14.96
N SER A 56 -5.79 -2.39 15.39
CA SER A 56 -6.83 -1.53 15.95
C SER A 56 -6.82 -0.18 15.24
N VAL A 57 -7.89 0.12 14.51
CA VAL A 57 -8.07 1.37 13.76
C VAL A 57 -9.22 2.17 14.40
N PRO A 58 -8.98 3.41 14.86
CA PRO A 58 -10.02 4.23 15.46
C PRO A 58 -11.17 4.50 14.49
N ARG A 59 -12.40 4.24 14.93
CA ARG A 59 -13.59 4.54 14.12
C ARG A 59 -13.84 6.05 14.01
N ALA A 60 -13.61 6.78 15.10
CA ALA A 60 -13.91 8.21 15.21
C ALA A 60 -13.03 9.13 14.34
N ASN A 61 -11.91 8.64 13.84
CA ASN A 61 -10.95 9.44 13.08
C ASN A 61 -10.63 8.79 11.74
N ASP A 62 -10.48 9.62 10.72
CA ASP A 62 -9.81 9.25 9.48
C ASP A 62 -8.35 9.75 9.53
N PHE A 63 -7.53 9.31 8.59
CA PHE A 63 -6.08 9.54 8.60
C PHE A 63 -5.53 9.56 7.18
N SER A 64 -4.38 10.19 6.95
CA SER A 64 -3.71 10.18 5.65
C SER A 64 -3.01 8.85 5.37
N ILE A 65 -2.26 8.33 6.36
CA ILE A 65 -1.51 7.07 6.27
C ILE A 65 -1.63 6.34 7.61
N CYS A 66 -1.90 5.04 7.55
CA CYS A 66 -1.72 4.15 8.69
C CYS A 66 -0.36 3.47 8.59
N GLN A 67 0.37 3.43 9.70
CA GLN A 67 1.74 2.95 9.80
C GLN A 67 1.81 1.82 10.83
N PHE A 68 2.56 0.77 10.51
CA PHE A 68 2.74 -0.39 11.36
C PHE A 68 4.22 -0.54 11.75
N PHE A 69 4.51 -0.46 13.05
CA PHE A 69 5.89 -0.48 13.57
C PHE A 69 6.31 -1.81 14.21
N GLY A 70 5.37 -2.69 14.56
CA GLY A 70 5.69 -3.99 15.12
C GLY A 70 4.48 -4.74 15.67
N PRO A 71 4.63 -6.04 15.95
CA PRO A 71 5.88 -6.80 15.92
C PRO A 71 6.37 -7.17 14.52
N PHE A 72 7.68 -7.08 14.33
CA PHE A 72 8.34 -7.40 13.06
C PHE A 72 8.44 -8.91 12.82
N LEU A 73 8.14 -9.35 11.60
CA LEU A 73 8.39 -10.70 11.13
C LEU A 73 9.40 -10.66 9.99
N GLY A 74 10.36 -11.60 9.96
CA GLY A 74 11.28 -11.73 8.82
C GLY A 74 10.55 -11.94 7.48
N GLY A 75 9.33 -12.46 7.52
CA GLY A 75 8.45 -12.57 6.35
C GLY A 75 7.99 -11.23 5.77
N ASP A 76 7.99 -10.14 6.54
CA ASP A 76 7.61 -8.80 6.04
C ASP A 76 8.62 -8.28 5.01
N TYR A 77 9.94 -8.45 5.25
CA TYR A 77 10.99 -8.11 4.28
C TYR A 77 10.90 -8.99 3.03
N LEU A 78 10.78 -10.30 3.24
CA LEU A 78 10.72 -11.26 2.13
C LEU A 78 9.48 -11.05 1.25
N LEU A 79 8.37 -10.60 1.83
CA LEU A 79 7.19 -10.19 1.07
C LEU A 79 7.53 -9.04 0.13
N ALA A 80 8.12 -7.96 0.63
CA ALA A 80 8.51 -6.82 -0.20
C ALA A 80 9.47 -7.23 -1.32
N HIS A 81 10.47 -8.07 -1.03
CA HIS A 81 11.37 -8.60 -2.06
C HIS A 81 10.60 -9.36 -3.14
N LYS A 82 9.64 -10.20 -2.72
CA LYS A 82 8.85 -10.99 -3.65
C LYS A 82 7.94 -10.11 -4.50
N LEU A 83 7.23 -9.16 -3.90
CA LEU A 83 6.37 -8.23 -4.64
C LEU A 83 7.18 -7.38 -5.62
N LEU A 84 8.36 -6.90 -5.22
CA LEU A 84 9.27 -6.19 -6.11
C LEU A 84 9.70 -7.06 -7.29
N SER A 85 10.16 -8.28 -7.04
CA SER A 85 10.61 -9.21 -8.10
C SER A 85 9.52 -9.59 -9.10
N GLU A 86 8.25 -9.46 -8.69
CA GLU A 86 7.09 -9.80 -9.49
C GLU A 86 6.41 -8.55 -10.09
N SER A 87 6.92 -7.36 -9.77
CA SER A 87 6.43 -6.09 -10.33
C SER A 87 7.01 -5.90 -11.73
N VAL A 88 6.14 -5.67 -12.72
CA VAL A 88 6.54 -5.54 -14.13
C VAL A 88 7.26 -4.21 -14.40
N ASN A 89 6.77 -3.13 -13.78
CA ASN A 89 7.30 -1.78 -13.95
C ASN A 89 7.74 -1.24 -12.58
N VAL A 90 8.99 -0.83 -12.46
CA VAL A 90 9.56 -0.31 -11.20
C VAL A 90 10.23 1.04 -11.43
N LEU A 91 9.71 2.07 -10.75
CA LEU A 91 10.28 3.40 -10.67
C LEU A 91 11.26 3.43 -9.48
N SER A 92 12.55 3.51 -9.73
CA SER A 92 13.57 3.39 -8.68
C SER A 92 14.29 4.72 -8.45
N MET A 93 14.19 5.26 -7.23
CA MET A 93 14.93 6.46 -6.81
C MET A 93 16.29 6.14 -6.17
N CYS A 94 16.56 4.86 -5.92
CA CYS A 94 17.84 4.32 -5.44
C CYS A 94 18.07 2.93 -6.07
N GLU A 95 19.20 2.28 -5.81
CA GLU A 95 19.44 0.90 -6.21
C GLU A 95 18.38 0.00 -5.56
N ALA A 96 17.50 -0.63 -6.36
CA ALA A 96 16.33 -1.37 -5.86
C ALA A 96 16.63 -2.83 -5.49
N ASN A 97 17.77 -3.38 -5.91
CA ASN A 97 18.10 -4.77 -5.62
C ASN A 97 18.26 -4.98 -4.10
N PRO A 98 17.45 -5.86 -3.46
CA PRO A 98 17.52 -6.10 -2.03
C PRO A 98 18.84 -6.73 -1.57
N THR A 99 19.63 -7.31 -2.48
CA THR A 99 20.94 -7.90 -2.13
C THR A 99 22.07 -6.88 -2.10
N VAL A 100 21.83 -5.65 -2.57
CA VAL A 100 22.83 -4.58 -2.56
C VAL A 100 22.62 -3.73 -1.32
N ASP A 101 23.66 -3.61 -0.50
CA ASP A 101 23.64 -2.68 0.64
C ASP A 101 23.92 -1.26 0.15
N ILE A 102 22.97 -0.35 0.40
CA ILE A 102 23.12 1.09 0.11
C ILE A 102 23.31 1.91 1.39
N GLY A 103 23.49 1.26 2.55
CA GLY A 103 23.63 1.90 3.86
C GLY A 103 22.30 2.28 4.51
N THR A 104 21.16 1.94 3.92
CA THR A 104 19.82 2.21 4.47
C THR A 104 18.76 1.26 3.93
N ASN A 105 17.64 1.15 4.64
CA ASN A 105 16.47 0.40 4.16
C ASN A 105 15.81 1.13 2.99
N ARG A 106 14.96 0.40 2.28
CA ARG A 106 14.12 0.86 1.19
C ARG A 106 12.67 0.71 1.56
N MET A 107 11.82 1.38 0.80
CA MET A 107 10.39 1.17 0.85
C MET A 107 9.88 0.91 -0.56
N LEU A 108 9.12 -0.17 -0.70
CA LEU A 108 8.36 -0.50 -1.88
C LEU A 108 6.97 0.08 -1.74
N ILE A 109 6.60 1.02 -2.61
CA ILE A 109 5.26 1.59 -2.72
C ILE A 109 4.61 0.99 -3.95
N LEU A 110 3.44 0.37 -3.80
CA LEU A 110 2.69 -0.16 -4.94
C LEU A 110 1.19 -0.12 -4.69
N PHE A 111 0.42 -0.16 -5.77
CA PHE A 111 -0.99 -0.51 -5.70
C PHE A 111 -1.13 -2.03 -5.75
N THR A 112 -1.91 -2.62 -4.83
CA THR A 112 -2.18 -4.06 -4.79
C THR A 112 -3.58 -4.33 -4.26
N GLY A 113 -4.13 -5.49 -4.60
CA GLY A 113 -5.28 -6.06 -3.92
C GLY A 113 -4.91 -7.25 -3.06
N ILE A 114 -5.66 -7.50 -2.00
CA ILE A 114 -5.54 -8.69 -1.18
C ILE A 114 -6.83 -9.50 -1.18
N SER A 115 -6.68 -10.83 -1.19
CA SER A 115 -7.79 -11.77 -1.07
C SER A 115 -7.50 -12.83 0.00
N PRO A 116 -8.55 -13.37 0.64
CA PRO A 116 -8.38 -14.45 1.60
C PRO A 116 -7.86 -15.72 0.93
N PHE A 117 -7.17 -16.57 1.70
CA PHE A 117 -6.56 -17.80 1.18
C PHE A 117 -7.58 -18.74 0.51
N ARG A 118 -8.77 -18.91 1.09
CA ARG A 118 -9.81 -19.78 0.50
C ARG A 118 -11.23 -19.36 0.87
N ALA A 119 -12.17 -19.78 0.02
CA ALA A 119 -13.61 -19.69 0.24
C ALA A 119 -14.12 -18.27 0.60
N ASN A 120 -13.43 -17.22 0.13
CA ASN A 120 -13.76 -15.82 0.41
C ASN A 120 -13.90 -15.50 1.93
N MET A 121 -13.20 -16.24 2.79
CA MET A 121 -13.28 -16.08 4.26
C MET A 121 -11.93 -15.69 4.85
N TRP A 122 -11.81 -14.47 5.39
CA TRP A 122 -10.58 -13.95 6.02
C TRP A 122 -10.11 -14.75 7.24
N SER A 123 -11.03 -15.40 7.96
CA SER A 123 -10.69 -16.31 9.06
C SER A 123 -9.81 -17.48 8.60
N THR A 124 -9.91 -17.90 7.33
CA THR A 124 -9.10 -18.99 6.77
C THR A 124 -7.67 -18.57 6.44
N SER A 125 -7.40 -17.27 6.38
CA SER A 125 -6.06 -16.72 6.17
C SER A 125 -5.19 -16.81 7.43
N ARG A 126 -5.80 -16.89 8.61
CA ARG A 126 -5.07 -17.08 9.88
C ARG A 126 -4.97 -18.58 10.18
N ARG A 127 -3.80 -19.17 10.00
CA ARG A 127 -3.54 -20.58 10.32
C ARG A 127 -2.56 -20.68 11.48
N PRO A 128 -2.57 -21.78 12.25
CA PRO A 128 -1.58 -21.98 13.31
C PRO A 128 -0.15 -21.84 12.77
N GLY A 129 0.62 -20.89 13.33
CA GLY A 129 2.00 -20.62 12.97
C GLY A 129 2.24 -20.00 11.58
N CYS A 130 1.18 -19.65 10.83
CA CYS A 130 1.31 -19.13 9.47
C CYS A 130 0.08 -18.31 9.04
N GLY A 131 0.30 -17.08 8.57
CA GLY A 131 -0.69 -16.34 7.80
C GLY A 131 -0.61 -16.71 6.33
N THR A 132 -1.73 -16.99 5.67
CA THR A 132 -1.77 -17.20 4.21
C THR A 132 -2.71 -16.19 3.56
N ILE A 133 -2.21 -15.42 2.60
CA ILE A 133 -2.97 -14.36 1.93
C ILE A 133 -2.60 -14.33 0.45
N VAL A 134 -3.53 -13.91 -0.41
CA VAL A 134 -3.25 -13.73 -1.83
C VAL A 134 -3.06 -12.25 -2.11
N PHE A 135 -1.94 -11.89 -2.74
CA PHE A 135 -1.69 -10.55 -3.27
C PHE A 135 -1.94 -10.53 -4.78
N HIS A 136 -2.53 -9.44 -5.26
CA HIS A 136 -2.79 -9.21 -6.68
C HIS A 136 -1.93 -8.04 -7.17
N LEU A 137 -1.05 -8.33 -8.13
CA LEU A 137 -0.21 -7.36 -8.81
C LEU A 137 -0.77 -7.09 -10.21
N LEU A 138 -0.79 -5.82 -10.58
CA LEU A 138 -1.38 -5.34 -11.82
C LEU A 138 -0.26 -4.72 -12.66
N ASP A 139 -0.04 -5.25 -13.86
CA ASP A 139 1.09 -4.86 -14.72
C ASP A 139 1.05 -3.39 -15.19
N GLY A 140 -0.14 -2.80 -15.24
CA GLY A 140 -0.36 -1.38 -15.52
C GLY A 140 -0.16 -0.45 -14.32
N CYS A 141 0.04 -0.97 -13.11
CA CYS A 141 0.36 -0.18 -11.92
C CYS A 141 1.86 -0.29 -11.62
N PRO A 142 2.66 0.79 -11.81
CA PRO A 142 4.07 0.73 -11.48
C PRO A 142 4.28 0.63 -9.97
N ALA A 143 5.34 -0.05 -9.57
CA ALA A 143 5.88 0.03 -8.21
C ALA A 143 6.89 1.18 -8.13
N LEU A 144 7.06 1.78 -6.95
CA LEU A 144 8.04 2.81 -6.64
C LEU A 144 8.95 2.33 -5.52
N VAL A 145 10.25 2.50 -5.69
CA VAL A 145 11.27 2.20 -4.68
C VAL A 145 11.97 3.49 -4.25
N VAL A 146 11.92 3.78 -2.95
CA VAL A 146 12.61 4.93 -2.34
C VAL A 146 13.51 4.48 -1.19
N PRO A 147 14.67 5.15 -0.97
CA PRO A 147 15.48 4.90 0.22
C PRO A 147 14.82 5.57 1.43
N VAL A 148 14.77 4.89 2.57
CA VAL A 148 14.11 5.38 3.79
C VAL A 148 15.01 5.28 5.01
N THR A 149 14.82 6.18 5.96
CA THR A 149 15.54 6.22 7.24
C THR A 149 15.09 5.11 8.19
N ASN A 150 15.79 4.97 9.31
CA ASN A 150 15.41 4.03 10.38
C ASN A 150 14.07 4.37 11.07
N LYS A 151 13.49 5.55 10.80
CA LYS A 151 12.16 5.96 11.29
C LYS A 151 11.02 5.34 10.49
N ALA A 152 11.30 4.75 9.34
CA ALA A 152 10.27 4.18 8.48
C ALA A 152 9.58 2.98 9.15
N PRO A 153 8.23 2.86 9.06
CA PRO A 153 7.51 1.72 9.58
C PRO A 153 7.85 0.43 8.80
N ILE A 154 7.44 -0.72 9.32
CA ILE A 154 7.58 -2.02 8.63
C ILE A 154 6.69 -2.04 7.39
N CYS A 155 5.44 -1.60 7.55
CA CYS A 155 4.56 -1.31 6.43
C CYS A 155 3.66 -0.12 6.75
N ALA A 156 3.09 0.48 5.72
CA ALA A 156 2.10 1.53 5.81
C ALA A 156 1.10 1.39 4.66
N TRP A 157 -0.06 2.03 4.77
CA TRP A 157 -1.02 2.09 3.67
C TRP A 157 -1.82 3.39 3.70
N SER A 158 -2.22 3.82 2.51
CA SER A 158 -3.24 4.86 2.33
C SER A 158 -4.63 4.27 2.61
N PRO A 159 -5.55 4.98 3.29
CA PRO A 159 -6.88 4.43 3.60
C PRO A 159 -7.77 4.27 2.37
N TRP A 160 -7.42 4.93 1.26
CA TRP A 160 -8.23 4.99 0.06
C TRP A 160 -8.20 3.66 -0.69
N THR A 161 -9.39 3.14 -0.99
CA THR A 161 -9.58 1.88 -1.70
C THR A 161 -9.93 2.09 -3.17
N LEU A 162 -9.74 1.06 -3.98
CA LEU A 162 -10.17 1.04 -5.38
C LEU A 162 -11.68 1.29 -5.52
N SER A 163 -12.48 0.81 -4.57
CA SER A 163 -13.92 1.07 -4.54
C SER A 163 -14.21 2.58 -4.53
N GLN A 164 -13.55 3.31 -3.63
CA GLN A 164 -13.71 4.77 -3.52
C GLN A 164 -13.16 5.51 -4.74
N MET A 165 -12.03 5.06 -5.30
CA MET A 165 -11.47 5.59 -6.55
C MET A 165 -12.46 5.49 -7.71
N ARG A 166 -13.13 4.33 -7.86
CA ARG A 166 -14.14 4.10 -8.91
C ARG A 166 -15.39 4.95 -8.74
N VAL A 167 -15.86 5.10 -7.50
CA VAL A 167 -17.02 5.95 -7.20
C VAL A 167 -16.74 7.40 -7.62
N ALA A 168 -15.55 7.92 -7.30
CA ALA A 168 -15.15 9.26 -7.69
C ALA A 168 -15.03 9.42 -9.22
N ALA A 169 -14.46 8.42 -9.92
CA ALA A 169 -14.31 8.47 -11.37
C ALA A 169 -15.66 8.50 -12.13
N ASN A 170 -16.71 7.90 -11.55
CA ASN A 170 -18.04 7.82 -12.15
C ASN A 170 -19.00 8.91 -11.65
N ALA A 171 -18.56 9.83 -10.79
CA ALA A 171 -19.41 10.89 -10.27
C ALA A 171 -19.72 11.93 -11.36
N MET A 172 -21.02 12.18 -11.62
CA MET A 172 -21.49 13.14 -12.62
C MET A 172 -21.10 14.60 -12.35
N ASN A 173 -20.60 14.93 -11.15
CA ASN A 173 -20.19 16.28 -10.76
C ASN A 173 -18.92 16.24 -9.90
N PRO A 174 -17.71 16.31 -10.50
CA PRO A 174 -16.43 16.20 -9.79
C PRO A 174 -16.19 17.30 -8.73
N GLN A 175 -16.89 18.43 -8.86
CA GLN A 175 -16.72 19.62 -8.02
C GLN A 175 -17.57 19.63 -6.74
N MET A 176 -18.46 18.65 -6.52
CA MET A 176 -19.15 18.46 -5.24
C MET A 176 -18.27 17.69 -4.23
N GLY A 177 -17.00 18.09 -4.09
CA GLY A 177 -16.08 17.60 -3.06
C GLY A 177 -16.45 18.02 -1.62
N MET A 178 -17.64 18.60 -1.43
CA MET A 178 -18.20 19.04 -0.16
C MET A 178 -18.93 17.91 0.60
N GLY A 179 -18.35 16.70 0.60
CA GLY A 179 -19.00 15.51 1.17
C GLY A 179 -18.11 14.27 1.39
N GLY A 180 -16.81 14.45 1.65
CA GLY A 180 -15.94 13.34 2.10
C GLY A 180 -15.61 12.27 1.06
N GLY A 181 -15.76 12.57 -0.23
CA GLY A 181 -15.40 11.68 -1.34
C GLY A 181 -13.89 11.59 -1.59
N TYR A 182 -13.48 10.56 -2.35
CA TYR A 182 -12.09 10.40 -2.77
C TYR A 182 -11.65 11.52 -3.74
N ASN A 183 -10.44 12.04 -3.54
CA ASN A 183 -9.78 13.00 -4.42
C ASN A 183 -8.32 12.54 -4.67
N PRO A 184 -7.88 12.37 -5.94
CA PRO A 184 -6.56 11.85 -6.25
C PRO A 184 -5.43 12.83 -5.95
N GLU A 185 -5.63 14.15 -6.12
CA GLU A 185 -4.67 15.18 -5.73
C GLU A 185 -4.44 15.15 -4.21
N TRP A 186 -5.51 14.98 -3.43
CA TRP A 186 -5.41 14.89 -1.98
C TRP A 186 -4.66 13.64 -1.53
N GLN A 187 -4.94 12.48 -2.13
CA GLN A 187 -4.16 11.27 -1.86
C GLN A 187 -2.69 11.44 -2.25
N HIS A 188 -2.42 12.11 -3.37
CA HIS A 188 -1.07 12.41 -3.83
C HIS A 188 -0.29 13.26 -2.82
N GLU A 189 -0.89 14.36 -2.37
CA GLU A 189 -0.31 15.25 -1.36
C GLU A 189 -0.03 14.48 -0.06
N GLN A 190 -1.03 13.72 0.44
CA GLN A 190 -0.91 12.91 1.65
C GLN A 190 0.25 11.90 1.60
N ILE A 191 0.43 11.22 0.47
CA ILE A 191 1.51 10.25 0.29
C ILE A 191 2.86 10.97 0.20
N CYS A 192 2.94 12.06 -0.57
CA CYS A 192 4.20 12.80 -0.73
C CYS A 192 4.67 13.43 0.59
N GLU A 193 3.77 14.09 1.33
CA GLU A 193 4.08 14.69 2.63
C GLU A 193 4.57 13.64 3.63
N TRP A 194 3.90 12.48 3.69
CA TRP A 194 4.34 11.40 4.56
C TRP A 194 5.69 10.82 4.14
N LEU A 195 5.91 10.58 2.84
CA LEU A 195 7.18 10.05 2.33
C LEU A 195 8.35 10.99 2.64
N ASP A 196 8.15 12.30 2.54
CA ASP A 196 9.18 13.31 2.85
C ASP A 196 9.69 13.18 4.29
N SER A 197 8.82 12.77 5.23
CA SER A 197 9.20 12.56 6.63
C SER A 197 10.09 11.34 6.89
N ILE A 198 10.15 10.38 5.96
CA ILE A 198 10.87 9.12 6.14
C ILE A 198 11.96 8.86 5.09
N ILE A 199 11.97 9.58 3.96
CA ILE A 199 12.95 9.38 2.89
C ILE A 199 14.37 9.73 3.35
N SER A 200 15.34 8.93 2.92
CA SER A 200 16.75 9.20 3.14
C SER A 200 17.37 9.86 1.91
N VAL A 201 17.33 11.20 1.87
CA VAL A 201 17.77 12.02 0.72
C VAL A 201 19.21 11.72 0.30
N GLN A 202 20.11 11.50 1.26
CA GLN A 202 21.53 11.20 0.99
C GLN A 202 21.74 9.90 0.20
N HIS A 203 20.79 8.96 0.25
CA HIS A 203 20.85 7.67 -0.44
C HIS A 203 20.03 7.66 -1.74
N ILE A 204 19.41 8.77 -2.11
CA ILE A 204 18.79 8.94 -3.44
C ILE A 204 19.90 8.94 -4.49
N ASN A 205 19.61 8.33 -5.64
CA ASN A 205 20.50 8.30 -6.80
C ASN A 205 20.98 9.73 -7.11
N PRO A 206 22.31 9.97 -7.20
CA PRO A 206 22.87 11.30 -7.43
C PRO A 206 22.26 12.04 -8.62
N THR A 207 21.83 11.33 -9.66
CA THR A 207 21.25 11.93 -10.88
C THR A 207 19.89 12.59 -10.69
N VAL A 208 19.15 12.22 -9.63
CA VAL A 208 17.82 12.76 -9.33
C VAL A 208 17.74 13.47 -7.98
N ARG A 209 18.81 13.41 -7.17
CA ARG A 209 18.84 13.93 -5.79
C ARG A 209 18.45 15.41 -5.70
N ASP A 210 18.98 16.26 -6.58
CA ASP A 210 18.70 17.71 -6.54
C ASP A 210 17.27 18.05 -6.96
N ARG A 211 16.56 17.13 -7.62
CA ARG A 211 15.18 17.29 -8.07
C ARG A 211 14.26 16.24 -7.44
N TYR A 212 14.64 15.68 -6.30
CA TYR A 212 13.97 14.50 -5.78
C TYR A 212 12.49 14.75 -5.47
N VAL A 213 12.13 15.95 -5.01
CA VAL A 213 10.73 16.34 -4.72
C VAL A 213 9.87 16.25 -5.98
N GLU A 214 10.35 16.80 -7.10
CA GLU A 214 9.65 16.74 -8.38
C GLU A 214 9.53 15.30 -8.89
N VAL A 215 10.62 14.54 -8.84
CA VAL A 215 10.67 13.14 -9.30
C VAL A 215 9.79 12.25 -8.43
N LEU A 216 9.80 12.44 -7.11
CA LEU A 216 8.94 11.76 -6.15
C LEU A 216 7.47 12.04 -6.46
N GLY A 217 7.12 13.32 -6.58
CA GLY A 217 5.76 13.75 -6.91
C GLY A 217 5.25 13.08 -8.19
N ARG A 218 6.03 13.13 -9.28
CA ARG A 218 5.68 12.46 -10.54
C ARG A 218 5.57 10.94 -10.40
N SER A 219 6.47 10.31 -9.63
CA SER A 219 6.46 8.86 -9.42
C SER A 219 5.22 8.42 -8.63
N VAL A 220 4.86 9.14 -7.57
CA VAL A 220 3.63 8.90 -6.80
C VAL A 220 2.39 9.09 -7.69
N SER A 221 2.36 10.14 -8.52
CA SER A 221 1.28 10.33 -9.49
C SER A 221 1.16 9.16 -10.47
N LEU A 222 2.27 8.58 -10.93
CA LEU A 222 2.24 7.41 -11.82
C LEU A 222 1.66 6.17 -11.12
N VAL A 223 1.95 5.95 -9.84
CA VAL A 223 1.34 4.86 -9.05
C VAL A 223 -0.18 5.07 -8.91
N ILE A 224 -0.62 6.28 -8.53
CA ILE A 224 -2.04 6.63 -8.37
C ILE A 224 -2.77 6.53 -9.71
N ASN A 225 -2.21 7.10 -10.79
CA ASN A 225 -2.81 7.06 -12.12
C ASN A 225 -2.91 5.64 -12.66
N GLY A 226 -1.94 4.77 -12.34
CA GLY A 226 -2.03 3.34 -12.62
C GLY A 226 -3.25 2.70 -11.97
N ALA A 227 -3.56 3.06 -10.72
CA ALA A 227 -4.74 2.58 -10.00
C ALA A 227 -6.05 3.15 -10.58
N LEU A 228 -6.09 4.44 -10.92
CA LEU A 228 -7.25 5.09 -11.54
C LEU A 228 -7.59 4.52 -12.93
N ALA A 229 -6.57 4.11 -13.68
CA ALA A 229 -6.75 3.50 -15.00
C ALA A 229 -7.41 2.11 -14.96
N LEU A 230 -7.47 1.46 -13.79
CA LEU A 230 -8.05 0.13 -13.63
C LEU A 230 -9.54 0.06 -13.94
N ASP A 231 -10.27 1.17 -13.84
CA ASP A 231 -11.71 1.20 -14.19
C ASP A 231 -11.97 0.74 -15.63
N ARG A 232 -11.02 0.99 -16.54
CA ARG A 232 -11.08 0.62 -17.96
C ARG A 232 -10.67 -0.82 -18.24
N CYS A 233 -10.31 -1.59 -17.21
CA CYS A 233 -9.72 -2.92 -17.36
C CYS A 233 -10.71 -4.05 -17.04
N GLN A 234 -12.02 -3.81 -17.05
CA GLN A 234 -13.02 -4.87 -16.92
C GLN A 234 -13.08 -5.73 -18.20
N PRO A 235 -13.16 -7.08 -18.11
CA PRO A 235 -13.41 -7.91 -16.91
C PRO A 235 -12.14 -8.46 -16.23
N LEU A 236 -10.94 -7.99 -16.61
CA LEU A 236 -9.65 -8.52 -16.15
C LEU A 236 -9.51 -8.55 -14.62
N LEU A 237 -10.23 -7.66 -13.94
CA LEU A 237 -10.19 -7.49 -12.49
C LEU A 237 -11.09 -8.47 -11.72
N GLY A 238 -11.70 -9.48 -12.37
CA GLY A 238 -12.81 -10.25 -11.82
C GLY A 238 -12.69 -10.73 -10.36
N LYS A 239 -11.53 -11.26 -9.93
CA LYS A 239 -11.31 -11.74 -8.53
C LYS A 239 -10.77 -10.68 -7.56
N LEU A 240 -10.52 -9.47 -8.04
CA LEU A 240 -9.99 -8.38 -7.24
C LEU A 240 -11.11 -7.76 -6.42
N ASP A 241 -11.01 -7.85 -5.10
CA ASP A 241 -11.91 -7.15 -4.19
C ASP A 241 -11.54 -5.65 -4.15
N PRO A 242 -12.39 -4.74 -4.66
CA PRO A 242 -12.08 -3.32 -4.72
C PRO A 242 -12.05 -2.64 -3.34
N GLU A 243 -12.71 -3.21 -2.32
CA GLU A 243 -12.65 -2.70 -0.93
C GLU A 243 -11.40 -3.18 -0.18
N ARG A 244 -10.65 -4.09 -0.80
CA ARG A 244 -9.40 -4.67 -0.29
C ARG A 244 -8.24 -4.47 -1.24
N SER A 245 -8.32 -3.38 -2.01
CA SER A 245 -7.29 -2.96 -2.95
C SER A 245 -6.97 -1.48 -2.77
N GLY A 246 -5.68 -1.15 -2.69
CA GLY A 246 -5.21 0.20 -2.42
C GLY A 246 -3.69 0.31 -2.50
N ILE A 247 -3.17 1.48 -2.13
CA ILE A 247 -1.72 1.73 -2.11
C ILE A 247 -1.15 1.29 -0.76
N VAL A 248 -0.16 0.39 -0.82
CA VAL A 248 0.59 -0.11 0.33
C VAL A 248 2.06 0.23 0.17
N MET A 249 2.73 0.43 1.29
CA MET A 249 4.16 0.69 1.39
C MET A 249 4.78 -0.35 2.32
N ILE A 250 5.82 -1.07 1.87
CA ILE A 250 6.46 -2.14 2.65
C ILE A 250 7.97 -1.91 2.67
N ARG A 251 8.56 -1.87 3.87
CA ARG A 251 9.98 -1.65 4.07
C ARG A 251 10.77 -2.94 3.80
N TYR A 252 11.92 -2.79 3.17
CA TYR A 252 12.89 -3.88 2.95
C TYR A 252 14.33 -3.40 2.85
#